data_AF-A0A947VFL6-F1
#
_entry.id   AF-A0A947VFL6-F1
#
_cell.length_a   1.000
_cell.length_b   1.000
_cell.length_c   1.000
_cell.angle_alpha   90.00
_cell.angle_beta   90.00
_cell.angle_gamma   90.00
#
_symmetry.space_group_name_H-M   'P 1'
#
loop_
_entity.id
_entity.type
_entity.pdbx_description
1 polymer ?
#
loop_
_entity_poly.entity_id
_entity_poly.type
_entity_poly.pdbx_seq_one_letter_code
_entity_poly.pdbx_strand_id
1 'polypeptide(L)'
;METRVPEKFVVAEMNTHHFMFRGAGRARESARAALLNAWRAHRIALLERYPERAGSIPDEGSIEAHFRIYYLEFEADAGYRDGERVV
;
A
#
# COMPACT_ATOMS: atom_id res chain seq x y z
N MET A 1 19.87 -4.50 29.67
CA MET A 1 19.58 -4.85 28.28
C MET A 1 18.31 -4.12 27.89
N GLU A 2 18.41 -3.03 27.13
CA GLU A 2 17.24 -2.43 26.49
C GLU A 2 16.69 -3.45 25.48
N THR A 3 15.47 -3.89 25.69
CA THR A 3 14.73 -4.67 24.71
C THR A 3 14.44 -3.74 23.53
N ARG A 4 15.30 -3.72 22.51
CA ARG A 4 14.98 -3.04 21.25
C ARG A 4 13.69 -3.65 20.74
N VAL A 5 12.60 -2.86 20.73
CA VAL A 5 11.38 -3.25 20.03
C VAL A 5 11.80 -3.46 18.58
N PRO A 6 11.61 -4.66 18.00
CA PRO A 6 12.01 -4.89 16.62
C PRO A 6 11.32 -3.85 15.73
N GLU A 7 12.11 -3.07 14.99
CA GLU A 7 11.56 -2.12 14.04
C GLU A 7 10.83 -2.92 12.96
N LYS A 8 9.52 -2.75 12.91
CA LYS A 8 8.69 -3.38 11.87
C LYS A 8 8.67 -2.51 10.63
N PHE A 9 8.81 -3.15 9.49
CA PHE A 9 8.59 -2.56 8.19
C PHE A 9 7.36 -3.21 7.58
N VAL A 10 6.37 -2.40 7.20
CA VAL A 10 5.09 -2.86 6.67
C VAL A 10 4.93 -2.36 5.24
N VAL A 11 4.56 -3.25 4.33
CA VAL A 11 4.15 -2.92 2.97
C VAL A 11 2.66 -3.19 2.83
N ALA A 12 1.89 -2.15 2.54
CA ALA A 12 0.52 -2.26 2.06
C ALA A 12 0.55 -2.43 0.53
N GLU A 13 -0.24 -3.36 0.00
CA GLU A 13 -0.37 -3.61 -1.44
C GLU A 13 -1.84 -3.67 -1.86
N MET A 14 -2.17 -3.03 -2.96
CA MET A 14 -3.49 -3.06 -3.59
C MET A 14 -3.32 -3.32 -5.09
N ASN A 15 -4.02 -4.34 -5.58
CA ASN A 15 -3.96 -4.74 -6.98
C ASN A 15 -5.29 -4.41 -7.68
N THR A 16 -5.18 -3.67 -8.77
CA THR A 16 -6.25 -3.49 -9.77
C THR A 16 -5.97 -4.42 -10.95
N HIS A 17 -6.84 -4.43 -11.97
CA HIS A 17 -6.60 -5.22 -13.19
C HIS A 17 -5.31 -4.80 -13.93
N HIS A 18 -4.92 -3.52 -13.90
CA HIS A 18 -3.80 -2.99 -14.68
C HIS A 18 -2.62 -2.49 -13.87
N PHE A 19 -2.83 -2.21 -12.58
CA PHE A 19 -1.85 -1.54 -11.75
C PHE A 19 -1.77 -2.18 -10.37
N MET A 20 -0.54 -2.24 -9.86
CA MET A 20 -0.23 -2.58 -8.49
C MET A 20 0.21 -1.30 -7.77
N PHE A 21 -0.41 -1.01 -6.63
CA PHE A 21 -0.07 0.11 -5.77
C PHE A 21 0.54 -0.42 -4.48
N ARG A 22 1.64 0.19 -4.06
CA ARG A 22 2.34 -0.15 -2.82
C ARG A 22 2.59 1.09 -1.98
N GLY A 23 2.48 0.92 -0.68
CA GLY A 23 2.88 1.92 0.31
C GLY A 23 3.67 1.25 1.42
N ALA A 24 4.71 1.91 1.90
CA ALA A 24 5.58 1.39 2.94
C ALA A 24 5.53 2.27 4.18
N GLY A 25 5.68 1.66 5.37
CA GLY A 25 5.65 2.39 6.63
C GLY A 25 6.12 1.55 7.81
N ARG A 26 6.22 2.19 8.99
CA ARG A 26 6.61 1.53 10.24
C ARG A 26 5.44 0.77 10.91
N ALA A 27 4.23 1.01 10.42
CA ALA A 27 2.97 0.40 10.87
C ALA A 27 1.97 0.34 9.71
N ARG A 28 0.94 -0.50 9.85
CA ARG A 28 -0.09 -0.69 8.81
C ARG A 28 -0.76 0.60 8.39
N GLU A 29 -1.05 1.50 9.34
CA GLU A 29 -1.69 2.79 9.09
C GLU A 29 -0.82 3.68 8.20
N SER A 30 0.48 3.76 8.50
CA SER A 30 1.43 4.56 7.71
C SER A 30 1.67 3.98 6.32
N ALA A 31 1.76 2.64 6.20
CA ALA A 31 1.88 1.95 4.92
C ALA A 31 0.62 2.15 4.06
N ARG A 32 -0.57 2.04 4.67
CA ARG A 32 -1.87 2.31 4.03
C ARG A 32 -1.97 3.74 3.54
N ALA A 33 -1.60 4.72 4.36
CA ALA A 33 -1.63 6.12 3.96
C ALA A 33 -0.70 6.39 2.76
N ALA A 34 0.49 5.81 2.74
CA ALA A 34 1.42 5.91 1.60
C ALA A 34 0.81 5.30 0.32
N LEU A 35 0.15 4.15 0.42
CA LEU A 35 -0.54 3.52 -0.71
C LEU A 35 -1.68 4.39 -1.24
N LEU A 36 -2.52 4.93 -0.35
CA LEU A 36 -3.65 5.78 -0.74
C LEU A 36 -3.19 7.07 -1.40
N ASN A 37 -2.06 7.65 -0.97
CA ASN A 37 -1.45 8.78 -1.63
C ASN A 37 -0.99 8.43 -3.05
N ALA A 38 -0.38 7.26 -3.25
CA ALA A 38 0.01 6.79 -4.59
C ALA A 38 -1.23 6.60 -5.50
N TRP A 39 -2.31 6.02 -4.97
CA TRP A 39 -3.59 5.94 -5.70
C TRP A 39 -4.12 7.32 -6.07
N ARG A 40 -4.18 8.25 -5.10
CA ARG A 40 -4.69 9.61 -5.33
C ARG A 40 -3.93 10.32 -6.44
N ALA A 41 -2.60 10.27 -6.42
CA ALA A 41 -1.77 10.86 -7.48
C ALA A 41 -2.07 10.24 -8.85
N HIS A 42 -2.20 8.92 -8.92
CA HIS A 42 -2.54 8.23 -10.16
C HIS A 42 -3.96 8.58 -10.66
N ARG A 43 -4.94 8.64 -9.76
CA ARG A 43 -6.32 9.03 -10.06
C ARG A 43 -6.38 10.44 -10.65
N ILE A 44 -5.66 11.39 -10.05
CA ILE A 44 -5.60 12.78 -10.56
C ILE A 44 -5.07 12.78 -12.00
N ALA A 45 -3.93 12.13 -12.26
CA ALA A 45 -3.34 12.06 -13.61
C ALA A 45 -4.27 11.36 -14.62
N LEU A 46 -5.01 10.33 -14.20
CA LEU A 46 -6.00 9.67 -15.04
C LEU A 46 -7.16 10.60 -15.40
N LEU A 47 -7.68 11.36 -14.44
CA LEU A 47 -8.82 12.25 -14.64
C LEU A 47 -8.46 13.52 -15.40
N GLU A 48 -7.21 13.99 -15.32
CA GLU A 48 -6.72 15.05 -16.21
C GLU A 48 -6.78 14.63 -17.68
N ARG A 49 -6.55 13.34 -17.96
CA ARG A 49 -6.58 12.79 -19.31
C ARG A 49 -7.98 12.33 -19.74
N TYR A 50 -8.79 11.87 -18.81
CA TYR A 50 -10.12 11.28 -19.04
C TYR A 50 -11.14 11.80 -18.00
N PRO A 51 -11.51 13.08 -18.05
CA PRO A 51 -12.37 13.71 -17.04
C PRO A 51 -13.76 13.07 -16.96
N GLU A 52 -14.27 12.53 -18.06
CA GLU A 52 -15.56 11.85 -18.13
C GLU A 52 -15.64 10.59 -17.25
N ARG A 53 -14.49 10.06 -16.80
CA ARG A 53 -14.40 8.87 -15.93
C ARG A 53 -14.46 9.20 -14.43
N ALA A 54 -14.66 10.46 -14.05
CA ALA A 54 -14.67 10.87 -12.64
C ALA A 54 -15.66 10.07 -11.76
N GLY A 55 -16.82 9.69 -12.31
CA GLY A 55 -17.84 8.91 -11.60
C GLY A 55 -17.56 7.41 -11.53
N SER A 56 -16.62 6.87 -12.31
CA SER A 56 -16.31 5.43 -12.34
C SER A 56 -14.99 5.07 -11.67
N ILE A 57 -14.13 6.06 -11.40
CA ILE A 57 -12.84 5.85 -10.71
C ILE A 57 -12.99 6.22 -9.23
N PRO A 58 -12.94 5.25 -8.30
CA PRO A 58 -13.16 5.49 -6.88
C PRO A 58 -12.10 6.43 -6.29
N ASP A 59 -12.49 7.24 -5.31
CA ASP A 59 -11.57 8.05 -4.51
C ASP A 59 -10.89 7.22 -3.42
N GLU A 60 -9.87 7.79 -2.77
CA GLU A 60 -9.13 7.12 -1.69
C GLU A 60 -9.99 6.74 -0.48
N GLY A 61 -11.13 7.39 -0.25
CA GLY A 61 -12.05 7.11 0.85
C GLY A 61 -12.91 5.87 0.61
N SER A 62 -13.14 5.54 -0.66
CA SER A 62 -13.95 4.41 -1.10
C SER A 62 -13.14 3.19 -1.55
N ILE A 63 -11.80 3.30 -1.63
CA ILE A 63 -10.93 2.26 -2.19
C ILE A 63 -11.16 0.87 -1.59
N GLU A 64 -11.31 0.75 -0.27
CA GLU A 64 -11.46 -0.55 0.39
C GLU A 64 -12.82 -1.22 0.14
N ALA A 65 -13.81 -0.49 -0.35
CA ALA A 65 -15.06 -1.08 -0.84
C ALA A 65 -14.89 -1.72 -2.24
N HIS A 66 -13.87 -1.31 -3.00
CA HIS A 66 -13.62 -1.75 -4.37
C HIS A 66 -12.44 -2.72 -4.49
N PHE A 67 -11.41 -2.57 -3.66
CA PHE A 67 -10.18 -3.33 -3.72
C PHE A 67 -9.73 -3.77 -2.34
N ARG A 68 -9.13 -4.96 -2.28
CA ARG A 68 -8.52 -5.46 -1.05
C ARG A 68 -7.10 -4.93 -0.91
N ILE A 69 -6.77 -4.43 0.28
CA ILE A 69 -5.40 -4.09 0.68
C ILE A 69 -4.81 -5.26 1.46
N TYR A 70 -3.68 -5.78 0.98
CA TYR A 70 -2.88 -6.80 1.65
C TYR A 70 -1.73 -6.14 2.40
N TYR A 71 -1.33 -6.72 3.53
CA TYR A 71 -0.23 -6.23 4.35
C TYR A 71 0.84 -7.30 4.46
N LEU A 72 2.07 -6.94 4.12
CA LEU A 72 3.28 -7.73 4.33
C LEU A 72 4.05 -7.07 5.47
N GLU A 73 4.39 -7.84 6.50
CA GLU A 73 5.13 -7.37 7.66
C GLU A 73 6.53 -8.00 7.69
N PHE A 74 7.53 -7.16 7.88
CA PHE A 74 8.93 -7.53 7.90
C PHE A 74 9.57 -7.03 9.20
N GLU A 75 10.45 -7.83 9.77
CA GLU A 75 11.32 -7.50 10.88
C GLU A 75 12.61 -6.89 10.32
N ALA A 76 13.11 -5.86 10.98
CA ALA A 76 14.44 -5.33 10.70
C ALA A 76 15.50 -6.44 10.78
N ASP A 77 16.53 -6.31 9.94
CA ASP A 77 17.71 -7.19 9.88
C ASP A 77 17.44 -8.66 9.50
N ALA A 78 16.23 -9.00 9.02
CA ALA A 78 15.87 -10.32 8.52
C ALA A 78 15.87 -10.39 6.98
N GLY A 79 16.33 -11.53 6.44
CA GLY A 79 16.16 -11.87 5.03
C GLY A 79 14.80 -12.52 4.78
N TYR A 80 14.22 -12.32 3.59
CA TYR A 80 12.92 -12.88 3.22
C TYR A 80 12.95 -13.52 1.83
N ARG A 81 12.25 -14.66 1.68
CA ARG A 81 11.98 -15.34 0.41
C ARG A 81 10.52 -15.76 0.39
N ASP A 82 9.78 -15.36 -0.64
CA ASP A 82 8.36 -15.68 -0.80
C ASP A 82 7.48 -15.28 0.40
N GLY A 83 7.85 -14.20 1.09
CA GLY A 83 7.17 -13.72 2.31
C GLY A 83 7.59 -14.44 3.59
N GLU A 84 8.35 -15.52 3.48
CA GLU A 84 8.89 -16.27 4.61
C GLU A 84 10.26 -15.76 5.01
N ARG A 85 10.50 -15.66 6.31
CA ARG A 85 11.83 -15.30 6.84
C ARG A 85 12.83 -16.40 6.51
N VAL A 86 13.97 -16.02 5.95
CA VAL A 86 15.11 -16.92 5.73
C VAL A 86 16.03 -16.84 6.94
N VAL A 87 16.44 -18.01 7.45
CA VAL A 87 17.36 -18.17 8.59
C VAL A 87 18.76 -18.48 8.09
#